data_AF-A0A955E2J5-F1
#
_entry.id   AF-A0A955E2J5-F1
#
_cell.length_a   1.000
_cell.length_b   1.000
_cell.length_c   1.000
_cell.angle_alpha   90.00
_cell.angle_beta   90.00
_cell.angle_gamma   90.00
#
_symmetry.space_group_name_H-M   'P 1'
#
loop_
_entity.id
_entity.type
_entity.pdbx_description
1 polymer ?
#
loop_
_entity_poly.entity_id
_entity_poly.type
_entity_poly.pdbx_seq_one_letter_code
_entity_poly.pdbx_strand_id
1 'polypeptide(L)'
;MHDQPIVDPPRVEPAQSMTPLGSTVSTDRPCASCGFNLFGQILQREPVYKLVVARCPECGTIASLQEYPAMTGWVNRWKLLLASVWIVILLGVLVGNFGAATGLNYALVDVASENYADLLGIRYDEFTGGKANPNRYSGRWTNVDLVWARDNAPRILDEMGGVLHGTNRAFLWGWTGTAVVMFLFGVFWSTTLLGARRRTALLIPGLAIVAAGSLVIVNNAVSDWLRGSTPLWAGSIAKHVYIPYTVPMNMALMLIAAGVGVFAGRPLVRFVVQMMLPPRLRTPLGVLWTRDGLKPPKARSV
;
A
#
# COMPACT_ATOMS: atom_id res chain seq x y z
N MET A 1 -6.06 -4.68 -87.04
CA MET A 1 -6.46 -5.24 -85.74
C MET A 1 -5.21 -5.82 -85.11
N HIS A 2 -4.71 -5.21 -84.03
CA HIS A 2 -3.54 -5.72 -83.31
C HIS A 2 -4.02 -6.77 -82.30
N ASP A 3 -3.62 -8.02 -82.53
CA ASP A 3 -3.72 -9.09 -81.53
C ASP A 3 -2.85 -8.71 -80.33
N GLN A 4 -3.47 -8.41 -79.21
CA GLN A 4 -2.74 -8.33 -77.94
C GLN A 4 -2.44 -9.77 -77.47
N PRO A 5 -1.19 -10.07 -77.08
CA PRO A 5 -0.85 -11.38 -76.57
C PRO A 5 -1.65 -11.68 -75.31
N ILE A 6 -2.28 -12.85 -75.28
CA ILE A 6 -2.96 -13.41 -74.10
C ILE A 6 -1.87 -13.61 -73.04
N VAL A 7 -1.85 -12.76 -72.03
CA VAL A 7 -0.98 -12.94 -70.86
C VAL A 7 -1.63 -14.01 -69.99
N ASP A 8 -1.01 -15.19 -69.93
CA ASP A 8 -1.44 -16.25 -69.03
C ASP A 8 -1.52 -15.71 -67.59
N PRO A 9 -2.61 -15.98 -66.86
CA PRO A 9 -2.71 -15.55 -65.49
C PRO A 9 -1.56 -16.16 -64.67
N PRO A 10 -0.98 -15.40 -63.73
CA PRO A 10 0.14 -15.89 -62.93
C PRO A 10 -0.26 -17.19 -62.22
N ARG A 11 0.55 -18.25 -62.38
CA ARG A 11 0.36 -19.50 -61.64
C ARG A 11 0.42 -19.20 -60.15
N VAL A 12 -0.66 -19.53 -59.42
CA VAL A 12 -0.68 -19.47 -57.97
C VAL A 12 0.16 -20.64 -57.45
N GLU A 13 1.38 -20.37 -56.99
CA GLU A 13 2.17 -21.38 -56.28
C GLU A 13 1.41 -21.86 -55.03
N PRO A 14 1.43 -23.17 -54.72
CA PRO A 14 0.79 -23.67 -53.51
C PRO A 14 1.40 -23.01 -52.28
N ALA A 15 0.55 -22.54 -51.37
CA ALA A 15 0.97 -21.85 -50.16
C ALA A 15 1.98 -22.72 -49.37
N GLN A 16 3.22 -22.25 -49.26
CA GLN A 16 4.26 -22.95 -48.51
C GLN A 16 3.82 -23.13 -47.05
N SER A 17 3.90 -24.36 -46.54
CA SER A 17 3.52 -24.66 -45.16
C SER A 17 4.48 -23.99 -44.18
N MET A 18 3.92 -23.43 -43.10
CA MET A 18 4.72 -22.78 -42.06
C MET A 18 5.53 -23.83 -41.29
N THR A 19 6.82 -23.57 -41.09
CA THR A 19 7.70 -24.48 -40.35
C THR A 19 7.64 -24.17 -38.85
N PRO A 20 7.27 -25.14 -37.98
CA PRO A 20 7.29 -24.94 -36.53
C PRO A 20 8.73 -24.85 -36.01
N LEU A 21 9.00 -23.91 -35.10
CA LEU A 21 10.32 -23.69 -34.50
C LEU A 21 10.55 -24.49 -33.21
N GLY A 22 9.55 -25.22 -32.71
CA GLY A 22 9.63 -26.00 -31.47
C GLY A 22 9.68 -25.17 -30.18
N SER A 23 9.71 -23.84 -30.27
CA SER A 23 9.61 -22.92 -29.12
C SER A 23 8.20 -22.34 -29.00
N THR A 24 7.84 -21.88 -27.80
CA THR A 24 6.55 -21.24 -27.50
C THR A 24 6.73 -19.81 -27.01
N VAL A 25 5.72 -18.95 -27.19
CA VAL A 25 5.71 -17.60 -26.61
C VAL A 25 5.75 -17.70 -25.07
N SER A 26 6.79 -17.16 -24.44
CA SER A 26 6.97 -17.20 -22.97
C SER A 26 6.54 -15.91 -22.26
N THR A 27 6.15 -14.87 -23.01
CA THR A 27 5.76 -13.56 -22.46
C THR A 27 4.29 -13.25 -22.75
N ASP A 28 3.65 -12.44 -21.90
CA ASP A 28 2.28 -11.97 -22.14
C ASP A 28 2.27 -11.09 -23.40
N ARG A 29 1.74 -11.62 -24.51
CA ARG A 29 1.63 -10.91 -25.79
C ARG A 29 0.19 -10.98 -26.28
N PRO A 30 -0.62 -9.92 -26.13
CA PRO A 30 -1.97 -9.90 -26.67
C PRO A 30 -1.93 -9.84 -28.20
N CYS A 31 -2.84 -10.54 -28.85
CA CYS A 31 -3.09 -10.42 -30.29
C CYS A 31 -3.54 -8.99 -30.60
N ALA A 32 -2.93 -8.37 -31.62
CA ALA A 32 -3.26 -7.00 -32.02
C ALA A 32 -4.68 -6.84 -32.57
N SER A 33 -5.30 -7.93 -33.05
CA SER A 33 -6.67 -7.90 -33.58
C SER A 33 -7.72 -8.16 -32.49
N CYS A 34 -7.64 -9.29 -31.79
CA CYS A 34 -8.70 -9.71 -30.85
C CYS A 34 -8.33 -9.58 -29.36
N GLY A 35 -7.08 -9.23 -29.02
CA GLY A 35 -6.60 -9.11 -27.64
C GLY A 35 -6.32 -10.44 -26.91
N PHE A 36 -6.46 -11.59 -27.57
CA PHE A 36 -6.16 -12.90 -26.97
C PHE A 36 -4.67 -13.02 -26.60
N ASN A 37 -4.37 -13.53 -25.41
CA ASN A 37 -2.98 -13.71 -24.95
C ASN A 37 -2.33 -14.90 -25.67
N LEU A 38 -1.27 -14.62 -26.41
CA LEU A 38 -0.51 -15.62 -27.17
C LEU A 38 0.48 -16.41 -26.31
N PHE A 39 0.50 -16.22 -24.99
CA PHE A 39 1.32 -17.01 -24.07
C PHE A 39 1.12 -18.53 -24.29
N GLY A 40 2.22 -19.24 -24.50
CA GLY A 40 2.25 -20.69 -24.77
C GLY A 40 2.00 -21.08 -26.23
N GLN A 41 1.69 -20.15 -27.14
CA GLN A 41 1.49 -20.49 -28.55
C GLN A 41 2.80 -20.87 -29.25
N ILE A 42 2.74 -21.84 -30.17
CA ILE A 42 3.92 -22.34 -30.91
C ILE A 42 4.41 -21.27 -31.88
N LEU A 43 5.72 -21.05 -31.85
CA LEU A 43 6.39 -20.17 -32.80
C LEU A 43 6.56 -20.88 -34.14
N GLN A 44 6.20 -20.18 -35.21
CA GLN A 44 6.35 -20.65 -36.58
C GLN A 44 7.19 -19.65 -37.37
N ARG A 45 8.00 -20.14 -38.31
CA ARG A 45 8.73 -19.29 -39.25
C ARG A 45 7.91 -19.16 -40.53
N GLU A 46 7.57 -17.93 -40.88
CA GLU A 46 6.88 -17.60 -42.12
C GLU A 46 7.86 -17.80 -43.30
N PRO A 47 7.46 -18.51 -44.37
CA PRO A 47 8.39 -18.98 -45.39
C PRO A 47 8.97 -17.90 -46.29
N VAL A 48 8.23 -16.81 -46.56
CA VAL A 48 8.63 -15.77 -47.53
C VAL A 48 9.63 -14.78 -46.92
N TYR A 49 9.25 -14.17 -45.80
CA TYR A 49 10.01 -13.13 -45.10
C TYR A 49 10.87 -13.69 -43.97
N LYS A 50 10.78 -15.00 -43.68
CA LYS A 50 11.52 -15.68 -42.60
C LYS A 50 11.25 -15.07 -41.22
N LEU A 51 10.09 -14.44 -41.05
CA LEU A 51 9.67 -13.84 -39.79
C LEU A 51 9.22 -14.91 -38.80
N VAL A 52 9.57 -14.73 -37.53
CA VAL A 52 9.00 -15.54 -36.45
C VAL A 52 7.62 -14.99 -36.14
N VAL A 53 6.60 -15.83 -36.23
CA VAL A 53 5.20 -15.47 -36.05
C VAL A 53 4.52 -16.44 -35.09
N ALA A 54 3.46 -16.00 -34.42
CA ALA A 54 2.52 -16.86 -33.71
C ALA A 54 1.12 -16.60 -34.27
N ARG A 55 0.36 -17.66 -34.57
CA ARG A 55 -1.05 -17.54 -34.96
C ARG A 55 -1.92 -17.44 -33.73
N CYS A 56 -2.85 -16.49 -33.73
CA CYS A 56 -3.87 -16.44 -32.70
C CYS A 56 -4.84 -17.64 -32.88
N PRO A 57 -5.06 -18.47 -31.85
CA PRO A 57 -6.00 -19.59 -31.95
C PRO A 57 -7.47 -19.13 -32.03
N GLU A 58 -7.77 -17.89 -31.61
CA GLU A 58 -9.12 -17.34 -31.64
C GLU A 58 -9.48 -16.75 -33.01
N CYS A 59 -8.70 -15.77 -33.49
CA CYS A 59 -9.04 -15.02 -34.72
C CYS A 59 -8.19 -15.41 -35.93
N GLY A 60 -7.24 -16.32 -35.78
CA GLY A 60 -6.33 -16.74 -36.86
C GLY A 60 -5.31 -15.67 -37.29
N THR A 61 -5.37 -14.45 -36.74
CA THR A 61 -4.45 -13.37 -37.09
C THR A 61 -3.01 -13.77 -36.79
N ILE A 62 -2.14 -13.54 -37.77
CA ILE A 62 -0.70 -13.77 -37.65
C ILE A 62 -0.10 -12.60 -36.86
N ALA A 63 0.35 -12.85 -35.65
CA ALA A 63 1.10 -11.87 -34.88
C ALA A 63 2.60 -12.07 -35.15
N SER A 64 3.23 -11.10 -35.80
CA SER A 64 4.69 -11.08 -35.93
C SER A 64 5.31 -10.94 -34.54
N LEU A 65 6.38 -11.69 -34.26
CA LEU A 65 7.12 -11.60 -33.01
C LEU A 65 8.26 -10.60 -33.04
N GLN A 66 8.61 -10.09 -34.22
CA GLN A 66 9.45 -8.91 -34.31
C GLN A 66 8.87 -7.84 -33.40
N GLU A 67 9.72 -7.35 -32.49
CA GLU A 67 9.38 -6.22 -31.64
C GLU A 67 8.89 -5.11 -32.58
N TYR A 68 7.72 -4.54 -32.28
CA TYR A 68 7.27 -3.32 -32.96
C TYR A 68 8.48 -2.40 -33.07
N PRO A 69 8.85 -1.90 -34.27
CA PRO A 69 10.09 -1.16 -34.49
C PRO A 69 10.21 -0.18 -33.34
N ALA A 70 11.25 -0.39 -32.51
CA ALA A 70 11.35 0.15 -31.15
C ALA A 70 10.69 1.51 -31.14
N MET A 71 9.44 1.57 -30.63
CA MET A 71 8.60 2.74 -30.87
C MET A 71 9.44 3.94 -30.47
N THR A 72 9.66 4.80 -31.47
CA THR A 72 10.43 6.05 -31.53
C THR A 72 10.84 6.64 -30.18
N GLY A 73 11.96 7.38 -30.14
CA GLY A 73 12.47 8.03 -28.92
C GLY A 73 11.42 8.76 -28.06
N TRP A 74 10.29 9.16 -28.65
CA TRP A 74 9.10 9.66 -27.95
C TRP A 74 8.45 8.67 -26.97
N VAL A 75 8.26 7.39 -27.32
CA VAL A 75 7.71 6.39 -26.38
C VAL A 75 8.67 6.12 -25.22
N ASN A 76 9.98 6.13 -25.46
CA ASN A 76 10.96 6.05 -24.39
C ASN A 76 10.90 7.27 -23.45
N ARG A 77 10.67 8.48 -23.98
CA ARG A 77 10.43 9.68 -23.15
C ARG A 77 9.17 9.54 -22.30
N TRP A 78 8.06 9.03 -22.85
CA TRP A 78 6.84 8.79 -22.05
C TRP A 78 7.00 7.69 -21.02
N LYS A 79 7.67 6.59 -21.35
CA LYS A 79 7.99 5.53 -20.38
C LYS A 79 8.79 6.10 -19.21
N LEU A 80 9.81 6.91 -19.49
CA LEU A 80 10.61 7.56 -18.46
C LEU A 80 9.75 8.52 -17.63
N LEU A 81 8.93 9.36 -18.26
CA LEU A 81 8.06 10.31 -17.56
C LEU A 81 7.06 9.58 -16.66
N LEU A 82 6.37 8.55 -17.16
CA LEU A 82 5.43 7.75 -16.38
C LEU A 82 6.13 7.01 -15.23
N ALA A 83 7.32 6.46 -15.47
CA ALA A 83 8.12 5.84 -14.42
C ALA A 83 8.51 6.85 -13.32
N SER A 84 8.94 8.05 -13.71
CA SER A 84 9.27 9.13 -12.77
C SER A 84 8.06 9.58 -11.96
N VAL A 85 6.92 9.83 -12.62
CA VAL A 85 5.65 10.17 -11.93
C VAL A 85 5.25 9.07 -10.97
N TRP A 86 5.38 7.80 -11.39
CA TRP A 86 5.07 6.66 -10.53
C TRP A 86 6.00 6.60 -9.30
N ILE A 87 7.30 6.84 -9.46
CA ILE A 87 8.24 6.92 -8.34
C ILE A 87 7.85 8.04 -7.37
N VAL A 88 7.47 9.23 -7.87
CA VAL A 88 7.01 10.33 -7.02
C VAL A 88 5.75 9.93 -6.23
N ILE A 89 4.80 9.23 -6.87
CA ILE A 89 3.61 8.71 -6.18
C ILE A 89 4.01 7.71 -5.08
N LEU A 90 4.92 6.78 -5.37
CA LEU A 90 5.39 5.80 -4.38
C LEU A 90 6.08 6.49 -3.18
N LEU A 91 6.90 7.50 -3.43
CA LEU A 91 7.53 8.30 -2.37
C LEU A 91 6.49 9.08 -1.56
N GLY A 92 5.51 9.69 -2.24
CA GLY A 92 4.40 10.39 -1.58
C GLY A 92 3.59 9.46 -0.67
N VAL A 93 3.29 8.24 -1.12
CA VAL A 93 2.58 7.24 -0.31
C VAL A 93 3.45 6.72 0.84
N LEU A 94 4.77 6.64 0.67
CA LEU A 94 5.69 6.29 1.75
C LEU A 94 5.71 7.37 2.86
N VAL A 95 5.83 8.64 2.47
CA VAL A 95 5.74 9.78 3.40
C VAL A 95 4.36 9.83 4.04
N GLY A 96 3.30 9.62 3.26
CA GLY A 96 1.93 9.54 3.75
C GLY A 96 1.72 8.42 4.77
N ASN A 97 2.31 7.25 4.55
CA ASN A 97 2.26 6.13 5.50
C ASN A 97 2.98 6.46 6.81
N PHE A 98 4.19 7.04 6.74
CA PHE A 98 4.93 7.50 7.92
C PHE A 98 4.17 8.58 8.69
N GLY A 99 3.64 9.58 7.99
CA GLY A 99 2.84 10.66 8.57
C GLY A 99 1.55 10.15 9.21
N ALA A 100 0.83 9.24 8.53
CA ALA A 100 -0.37 8.60 9.07
C ALA A 100 -0.05 7.77 10.32
N ALA A 101 1.00 6.95 10.30
CA ALA A 101 1.41 6.18 11.47
C ALA A 101 1.79 7.09 12.64
N THR A 102 2.53 8.17 12.40
CA THR A 102 2.92 9.15 13.43
C THR A 102 1.68 9.86 14.00
N GLY A 103 0.82 10.38 13.14
CA GLY A 103 -0.40 11.11 13.54
C GLY A 103 -1.38 10.23 14.29
N LEU A 104 -1.58 8.98 13.83
CA LEU A 104 -2.45 8.02 14.51
C LEU A 104 -1.89 7.61 15.88
N ASN A 105 -0.57 7.48 16.03
CA ASN A 105 0.03 7.24 17.34
C ASN A 105 -0.26 8.41 18.31
N TYR A 106 -0.04 9.66 17.89
CA TYR A 106 -0.36 10.81 18.74
C TYR A 106 -1.85 10.90 19.08
N ALA A 107 -2.72 10.72 18.09
CA ALA A 107 -4.17 10.78 18.29
C ALA A 107 -4.65 9.68 19.25
N LEU A 108 -4.15 8.45 19.11
CA LEU A 108 -4.54 7.35 19.98
C LEU A 108 -4.01 7.51 21.41
N VAL A 109 -2.80 8.04 21.60
CA VAL A 109 -2.29 8.36 22.94
C VAL A 109 -3.14 9.45 23.58
N ASP A 110 -3.50 10.49 22.83
CA ASP A 110 -4.37 11.58 23.31
C ASP A 110 -5.73 11.04 23.79
N VAL A 111 -6.41 10.25 22.96
CA VAL A 111 -7.70 9.62 23.30
C VAL A 111 -7.57 8.62 24.45
N ALA A 112 -6.49 7.83 24.49
CA ALA A 112 -6.29 6.86 25.57
C ALA A 112 -6.09 7.54 26.93
N SER A 113 -5.37 8.66 26.94
CA SER A 113 -4.97 9.36 28.16
C SER A 113 -6.02 10.35 28.70
N GLU A 114 -7.10 10.60 27.96
CA GLU A 114 -8.09 11.66 28.25
C GLU A 114 -8.71 11.55 29.65
N ASN A 115 -9.27 10.39 30.01
CA ASN A 115 -9.90 10.19 31.33
C ASN A 115 -8.90 10.38 32.48
N TYR A 116 -7.67 9.90 32.30
CA TYR A 116 -6.61 10.02 33.29
C TYR A 116 -6.14 11.47 33.42
N ALA A 117 -6.03 12.20 32.31
CA ALA A 117 -5.69 13.61 32.30
C ALA A 117 -6.73 14.47 33.03
N ASP A 118 -8.02 14.19 32.82
CA ASP A 118 -9.11 14.90 33.50
C ASP A 118 -9.08 14.62 35.01
N LEU A 119 -8.93 13.36 35.42
CA LEU A 119 -8.83 13.01 36.83
C LEU A 119 -7.60 13.65 37.50
N LEU A 120 -6.45 13.61 36.83
CA LEU A 120 -5.21 14.22 37.32
C LEU A 120 -5.39 15.74 37.55
N GLY A 121 -6.04 16.42 36.60
CA GLY A 121 -6.36 17.85 36.71
C GLY A 121 -7.29 18.15 37.89
N ILE A 122 -8.37 17.37 38.04
CA ILE A 122 -9.32 17.51 39.15
C ILE A 122 -8.63 17.33 40.50
N ARG A 123 -7.81 16.28 40.66
CA ARG A 123 -7.06 16.01 41.91
C ARG A 123 -6.08 17.13 42.26
N TYR A 124 -5.43 17.71 41.25
CA TYR A 124 -4.53 18.83 41.47
C TYR A 124 -5.29 20.11 41.87
N ASP A 125 -6.45 20.34 41.27
CA ASP A 125 -7.31 21.47 41.61
C ASP A 125 -7.84 21.36 43.06
N GLU A 126 -8.19 20.15 43.50
CA GLU A 126 -8.53 19.83 44.90
C GLU A 126 -7.35 20.12 45.85
N PHE A 127 -6.15 19.65 45.49
CA PHE A 127 -4.93 19.86 46.30
C PHE A 127 -4.60 21.34 46.51
N THR A 128 -4.76 22.16 45.46
CA THR A 128 -4.52 23.61 45.54
C THR A 128 -5.68 24.38 46.19
N GLY A 129 -6.72 23.68 46.67
CA GLY A 129 -7.89 24.26 47.33
C GLY A 129 -8.70 25.18 46.42
N GLY A 130 -8.70 24.93 45.10
CA GLY A 130 -9.40 25.79 44.15
C GLY A 130 -8.81 27.19 43.98
N LYS A 131 -7.70 27.53 44.66
CA LYS A 131 -7.12 28.89 44.70
C LYS A 131 -6.24 29.26 43.51
N ALA A 132 -5.95 28.35 42.58
CA ALA A 132 -5.10 28.68 41.44
C ALA A 132 -5.88 29.47 40.37
N ASN A 133 -5.25 30.57 39.96
CA ASN A 133 -5.45 31.43 38.78
C ASN A 133 -6.89 31.56 38.19
N PRO A 134 -7.52 32.77 38.18
CA PRO A 134 -8.83 33.00 37.57
C PRO A 134 -8.92 32.73 36.05
N ASN A 135 -7.79 32.59 35.34
CA ASN A 135 -7.73 32.13 33.95
C ASN A 135 -7.64 30.59 33.83
N ARG A 136 -8.25 29.86 34.78
CA ARG A 136 -8.10 28.40 34.90
C ARG A 136 -8.86 27.65 33.81
N TYR A 137 -8.13 26.82 33.06
CA TYR A 137 -8.73 25.70 32.39
C TYR A 137 -8.91 24.55 33.40
N SER A 138 -10.01 23.80 33.31
CA SER A 138 -10.29 22.64 34.17
C SER A 138 -9.97 21.32 33.47
N GLY A 139 -9.80 20.25 34.27
CA GLY A 139 -9.55 18.89 33.78
C GLY A 139 -8.17 18.75 33.13
N ARG A 140 -8.10 18.11 31.97
CA ARG A 140 -6.84 17.85 31.24
C ARG A 140 -6.01 19.09 30.89
N TRP A 141 -6.62 20.26 30.92
CA TRP A 141 -5.99 21.54 30.58
C TRP A 141 -5.42 22.28 31.80
N THR A 142 -5.60 21.74 33.01
CA THR A 142 -5.01 22.27 34.24
C THR A 142 -3.48 22.20 34.18
N ASN A 143 -2.79 23.29 34.54
CA ASN A 143 -1.33 23.30 34.72
C ASN A 143 -1.00 22.66 36.07
N VAL A 144 -0.33 21.52 36.03
CA VAL A 144 0.04 20.72 37.19
C VAL A 144 1.52 20.91 37.49
N ASP A 145 1.84 21.10 38.76
CA ASP A 145 3.23 21.11 39.24
C ASP A 145 3.87 19.74 39.04
N LEU A 146 5.07 19.71 38.47
CA LEU A 146 5.75 18.47 38.12
C LEU A 146 6.20 17.65 39.33
N VAL A 147 6.51 18.31 40.47
CA VAL A 147 6.91 17.62 41.69
C VAL A 147 5.69 16.90 42.27
N TRP A 148 4.56 17.61 42.39
CA TRP A 148 3.31 17.01 42.83
C TRP A 148 2.87 15.88 41.90
N ALA A 149 2.95 16.06 40.58
CA ALA A 149 2.58 15.05 39.61
C ALA A 149 3.45 13.79 39.76
N ARG A 150 4.77 13.95 39.92
CA ARG A 150 5.69 12.81 40.10
C ARG A 150 5.29 11.93 41.29
N ASP A 151 4.86 12.54 42.40
CA ASP A 151 4.53 11.82 43.62
C ASP A 151 3.12 11.22 43.61
N ASN A 152 2.17 11.84 42.91
CA ASN A 152 0.75 11.48 42.96
C ASN A 152 0.24 10.77 41.71
N ALA A 153 0.83 11.01 40.53
CA ALA A 153 0.37 10.45 39.26
C ALA A 153 0.30 8.90 39.27
N PRO A 154 1.31 8.16 39.78
CA PRO A 154 1.22 6.69 39.85
C PRO A 154 0.07 6.21 40.74
N ARG A 155 -0.14 6.84 41.91
CA ARG A 155 -1.25 6.51 42.80
C ARG A 155 -2.61 6.76 42.15
N ILE A 156 -2.77 7.87 41.45
CA ILE A 156 -4.02 8.20 40.74
C ILE A 156 -4.28 7.19 39.62
N LEU A 157 -3.22 6.71 38.94
CA LEU A 157 -3.35 5.67 37.92
C LEU A 157 -3.78 4.33 38.53
N ASP A 158 -3.24 3.98 39.69
CA ASP A 158 -3.62 2.77 40.42
C ASP A 158 -5.07 2.85 40.94
N GLU A 159 -5.51 4.02 41.42
CA GLU A 159 -6.92 4.29 41.78
C GLU A 159 -7.88 4.09 40.60
N MET A 160 -7.43 4.37 39.37
CA MET A 160 -8.19 4.10 38.15
C MET A 160 -8.18 2.63 37.71
N GLY A 161 -7.45 1.75 38.40
CA GLY A 161 -7.27 0.35 38.00
C GLY A 161 -6.24 0.14 36.88
N GLY A 162 -5.35 1.11 36.67
CA GLY A 162 -4.26 1.05 35.71
C GLY A 162 -4.61 1.57 34.30
N VAL A 163 -3.62 1.53 33.41
CA VAL A 163 -3.67 2.10 32.04
C VAL A 163 -4.82 1.52 31.22
N LEU A 164 -5.06 0.20 31.31
CA LEU A 164 -6.09 -0.47 30.51
C LEU A 164 -7.50 -0.11 30.95
N HIS A 165 -7.76 0.00 32.26
CA HIS A 165 -9.07 0.41 32.78
C HIS A 165 -9.34 1.89 32.55
N GLY A 166 -8.29 2.72 32.57
CA GLY A 166 -8.41 4.15 32.30
C GLY A 166 -8.69 4.53 30.85
N THR A 167 -8.48 3.60 29.91
CA THR A 167 -8.58 3.88 28.48
C THR A 167 -10.03 4.13 28.06
N ASN A 168 -10.29 5.27 27.41
CA ASN A 168 -11.61 5.64 26.91
C ASN A 168 -12.13 4.63 25.85
N ARG A 169 -13.42 4.28 25.85
CA ARG A 169 -14.02 3.43 24.80
C ARG A 169 -13.84 4.00 23.39
N ALA A 170 -13.72 5.32 23.25
CA ALA A 170 -13.39 5.98 21.98
C ALA A 170 -12.05 5.50 21.40
N PHE A 171 -11.11 5.07 22.26
CA PHE A 171 -9.84 4.47 21.84
C PHE A 171 -10.05 3.24 20.96
N LEU A 172 -11.02 2.38 21.28
CA LEU A 172 -11.31 1.16 20.48
C LEU A 172 -11.80 1.50 19.07
N TRP A 173 -12.59 2.56 18.92
CA TRP A 173 -13.01 3.07 17.62
C TRP A 173 -11.83 3.62 16.82
N GLY A 174 -10.96 4.43 17.47
CA GLY A 174 -9.72 4.90 16.86
C GLY A 174 -8.78 3.76 16.45
N TRP A 175 -8.73 2.69 17.25
CA TRP A 175 -7.95 1.48 16.98
C TRP A 175 -8.43 0.76 15.73
N THR A 176 -9.75 0.60 15.60
CA THR A 176 -10.36 0.00 14.42
C THR A 176 -10.09 0.84 13.17
N GLY A 177 -10.24 2.17 13.26
CA GLY A 177 -9.90 3.10 12.17
C GLY A 177 -8.43 2.98 11.75
N THR A 178 -7.52 2.95 12.72
CA THR A 178 -6.08 2.74 12.50
C THR A 178 -5.79 1.43 11.77
N ALA A 179 -6.41 0.33 12.20
CA ALA A 179 -6.25 -0.97 11.56
C ALA A 179 -6.72 -0.94 10.09
N VAL A 180 -7.87 -0.31 9.81
CA VAL A 180 -8.36 -0.17 8.42
C VAL A 180 -7.39 0.64 7.56
N VAL A 181 -6.92 1.79 8.05
CA VAL A 181 -5.97 2.63 7.31
C VAL A 181 -4.67 1.86 7.00
N MET A 182 -4.11 1.17 7.99
CA MET A 182 -2.87 0.41 7.80
C MET A 182 -3.05 -0.82 6.93
N PHE A 183 -4.21 -1.48 7.00
CA PHE A 183 -4.58 -2.53 6.07
C PHE A 183 -4.56 -2.03 4.63
N LEU A 184 -5.14 -0.86 4.35
CA LEU A 184 -5.16 -0.26 3.02
C LEU A 184 -3.76 0.08 2.50
N PHE A 185 -2.87 0.62 3.36
CA PHE A 185 -1.46 0.79 3.01
C PHE A 185 -0.80 -0.56 2.68
N GLY A 186 -1.08 -1.60 3.47
CA GLY A 186 -0.60 -2.96 3.18
C GLY A 186 -1.05 -3.48 1.81
N VAL A 187 -2.32 -3.29 1.46
CA VAL A 187 -2.88 -3.66 0.14
C VAL A 187 -2.18 -2.88 -0.97
N PHE A 188 -1.98 -1.58 -0.79
CA PHE A 188 -1.25 -0.74 -1.74
C PHE A 188 0.16 -1.27 -1.99
N TRP A 189 0.97 -1.48 -0.94
CA TRP A 189 2.35 -1.96 -1.09
C TRP A 189 2.43 -3.37 -1.68
N SER A 190 1.46 -4.24 -1.40
CA SER A 190 1.37 -5.58 -2.00
C SER A 190 1.23 -5.56 -3.53
N THR A 191 0.50 -4.57 -4.02
CA THR A 191 0.03 -4.48 -5.40
C THR A 191 0.96 -3.64 -6.26
N THR A 192 1.62 -2.64 -5.69
CA THR A 192 2.63 -1.85 -6.40
C THR A 192 3.96 -2.61 -6.53
N LEU A 193 4.32 -3.42 -5.53
CA LEU A 193 5.56 -4.20 -5.50
C LEU A 193 5.38 -5.63 -6.01
N LEU A 194 4.82 -5.79 -7.22
CA LEU A 194 4.58 -7.11 -7.82
C LEU A 194 5.86 -7.94 -7.99
N GLY A 195 7.01 -7.29 -8.17
CA GLY A 195 8.31 -7.95 -8.29
C GLY A 195 8.91 -8.44 -6.96
N ALA A 196 8.45 -7.89 -5.82
CA ALA A 196 8.98 -8.25 -4.52
C ALA A 196 8.30 -9.51 -3.97
N ARG A 197 9.06 -10.32 -3.22
CA ARG A 197 8.47 -11.38 -2.37
C ARG A 197 7.59 -10.72 -1.31
N ARG A 198 6.49 -11.38 -0.92
CA ARG A 198 5.52 -10.81 0.06
C ARG A 198 6.17 -10.34 1.37
N ARG A 199 7.18 -11.08 1.85
CA ARG A 199 7.96 -10.69 3.06
C ARG A 199 8.74 -9.39 2.86
N THR A 200 9.34 -9.19 1.68
CA THR A 200 10.08 -7.98 1.35
C THR A 200 9.13 -6.79 1.17
N ALA A 201 7.94 -7.01 0.62
CA ALA A 201 6.92 -5.97 0.48
C ALA A 201 6.44 -5.42 1.84
N LEU A 202 6.46 -6.24 2.91
CA LEU A 202 6.12 -5.81 4.26
C LEU A 202 7.20 -4.91 4.91
N LEU A 203 8.46 -5.00 4.47
CA LEU A 203 9.55 -4.20 5.04
C LEU A 203 9.32 -2.71 4.86
N ILE A 204 8.76 -2.29 3.72
CA ILE A 204 8.54 -0.87 3.43
C ILE A 204 7.54 -0.22 4.41
N PRO A 205 6.28 -0.70 4.51
CA PRO A 205 5.36 -0.16 5.50
C PRO A 205 5.80 -0.46 6.93
N GLY A 206 6.43 -1.62 7.18
CA GLY A 206 6.91 -2.00 8.50
C GLY A 206 7.98 -1.05 9.04
N LEU A 207 8.99 -0.71 8.24
CA LEU A 207 10.03 0.26 8.62
C LEU A 207 9.43 1.66 8.86
N ALA A 208 8.47 2.08 8.03
CA ALA A 208 7.78 3.36 8.24
C ALA A 208 7.01 3.40 9.57
N ILE A 209 6.29 2.32 9.92
CA ILE A 209 5.56 2.21 11.19
C ILE A 209 6.53 2.19 12.38
N VAL A 210 7.62 1.43 12.28
CA VAL A 210 8.65 1.36 13.32
C VAL A 210 9.28 2.73 13.54
N ALA A 211 9.73 3.39 12.46
CA ALA A 211 10.32 4.71 12.53
C ALA A 211 9.34 5.76 13.11
N ALA A 212 8.07 5.70 12.72
CA ALA A 212 7.03 6.60 13.24
C ALA A 212 6.82 6.42 14.75
N GLY A 213 6.67 5.17 15.22
CA GLY A 213 6.53 4.90 16.65
C GLY A 213 7.77 5.29 17.45
N SER A 214 8.97 5.00 16.93
CA SER A 214 10.23 5.44 17.54
C SER A 214 10.34 6.96 17.61
N LEU A 215 9.91 7.69 16.58
CA LEU A 215 9.90 9.15 16.59
C LEU A 215 8.98 9.70 17.70
N VAL A 216 7.81 9.11 17.90
CA VAL A 216 6.88 9.52 18.99
C VAL A 216 7.53 9.32 20.36
N ILE A 217 8.16 8.16 20.58
CA ILE A 217 8.83 7.84 21.85
C ILE A 217 10.02 8.79 22.09
N VAL A 218 10.87 9.00 21.08
CA VAL A 218 12.04 9.89 21.19
C VAL A 218 11.61 11.33 21.38
N ASN A 219 10.63 11.82 20.61
CA ASN A 219 10.13 13.18 20.77
C ASN A 219 9.56 13.42 22.18
N ASN A 220 8.90 12.41 22.74
CA ASN A 220 8.40 12.46 24.11
C ASN A 220 9.53 12.53 25.15
N ALA A 221 10.54 11.66 25.04
CA ALA A 221 11.69 11.64 25.94
C ALA A 221 12.54 12.93 25.85
N VAL A 222 12.76 13.45 24.63
CA VAL A 222 13.49 14.71 24.42
C VAL A 222 12.70 15.91 24.95
N SER A 223 11.37 15.90 24.78
CA SER A 223 10.50 16.94 25.34
C SER A 223 10.59 16.99 26.87
N ASP A 224 10.64 15.84 27.55
CA ASP A 224 10.83 15.79 29.00
C ASP A 224 12.18 16.37 29.42
N TRP A 225 13.25 15.99 28.71
CA TRP A 225 14.60 16.46 28.99
C TRP A 225 14.74 17.98 28.83
N LEU A 226 14.15 18.55 27.77
CA LEU A 226 14.26 19.98 27.49
C LEU A 226 13.43 20.87 28.42
N ARG A 227 12.31 20.36 28.97
CA ARG A 227 11.34 21.20 29.70
C ARG A 227 11.67 21.42 31.18
N GLY A 228 12.62 20.68 31.75
CA GLY A 228 13.05 20.86 33.14
C GLY A 228 11.89 20.78 34.14
N SER A 229 11.81 21.72 35.08
CA SER A 229 10.77 21.80 36.13
C SER A 229 9.59 22.71 35.78
N THR A 230 9.34 23.00 34.49
CA THR A 230 8.24 23.88 34.10
C THR A 230 6.88 23.20 34.29
N PRO A 231 5.85 23.90 34.79
CA PRO A 231 4.50 23.34 34.91
C PRO A 231 4.01 22.80 33.57
N LEU A 232 3.40 21.61 33.60
CA LEU A 232 2.85 20.96 32.40
C LEU A 232 1.35 20.84 32.51
N TRP A 233 0.71 20.78 31.35
CA TRP A 233 -0.71 20.52 31.27
C TRP A 233 -0.95 19.08 31.72
N ALA A 234 -2.00 18.82 32.50
CA ALA A 234 -2.34 17.49 32.98
C ALA A 234 -2.41 16.46 31.83
N GLY A 235 -2.95 16.85 30.68
CA GLY A 235 -2.95 16.06 29.45
C GLY A 235 -1.57 15.74 28.89
N SER A 236 -0.57 16.61 29.06
CA SER A 236 0.80 16.27 28.67
C SER A 236 1.35 15.18 29.59
N ILE A 237 1.24 15.36 30.91
CA ILE A 237 1.71 14.38 31.90
C ILE A 237 1.05 13.02 31.68
N ALA A 238 -0.26 13.01 31.44
CA ALA A 238 -1.02 11.81 31.12
C ALA A 238 -0.48 11.09 29.88
N LYS A 239 -0.14 11.81 28.80
CA LYS A 239 0.48 11.23 27.61
C LYS A 239 1.83 10.58 27.93
N HIS A 240 2.68 11.22 28.73
CA HIS A 240 3.97 10.64 29.13
C HIS A 240 3.81 9.29 29.85
N VAL A 241 2.79 9.18 30.71
CA VAL A 241 2.46 7.92 31.40
C VAL A 241 1.95 6.86 30.41
N TYR A 242 1.15 7.24 29.41
CA TYR A 242 0.52 6.30 28.48
C TYR A 242 1.41 5.87 27.29
N ILE A 243 2.36 6.69 26.85
CA ILE A 243 3.18 6.45 25.65
C ILE A 243 3.94 5.11 25.68
N PRO A 244 4.63 4.73 26.78
CA PRO A 244 5.38 3.47 26.83
C PRO A 244 4.53 2.22 26.63
N TYR A 245 3.22 2.30 26.90
CA TYR A 245 2.29 1.17 26.79
C TYR A 245 1.51 1.23 25.47
N THR A 246 0.94 2.39 25.16
CA THR A 246 0.03 2.55 24.02
C THR A 246 0.75 2.57 22.69
N VAL A 247 1.93 3.21 22.59
CA VAL A 247 2.66 3.28 21.31
C VAL A 247 3.11 1.90 20.82
N PRO A 248 3.76 1.04 21.64
CA PRO A 248 4.10 -0.31 21.19
C PRO A 248 2.88 -1.16 20.82
N MET A 249 1.79 -1.04 21.57
CA MET A 249 0.52 -1.73 21.30
C MET A 249 -0.08 -1.28 19.95
N ASN A 250 -0.07 0.02 19.68
CA ASN A 250 -0.50 0.61 18.41
C ASN A 250 0.39 0.15 17.26
N MET A 251 1.71 0.18 17.43
CA MET A 251 2.66 -0.30 16.43
C MET A 251 2.42 -1.77 16.08
N ALA A 252 2.20 -2.62 17.09
CA ALA A 252 1.88 -4.03 16.88
C ALA A 252 0.59 -4.18 16.05
N LEU A 253 -0.47 -3.46 16.41
CA LEU A 253 -1.72 -3.47 15.63
C LEU A 253 -1.50 -2.99 14.19
N MET A 254 -0.81 -1.87 14.00
CA MET A 254 -0.50 -1.30 12.68
C MET A 254 0.30 -2.30 11.82
N LEU A 255 1.31 -2.96 12.40
CA LEU A 255 2.11 -3.97 11.73
C LEU A 255 1.31 -5.22 11.36
N ILE A 256 0.44 -5.69 12.27
CA ILE A 256 -0.46 -6.83 12.00
C ILE A 256 -1.42 -6.46 10.86
N ALA A 257 -2.08 -5.30 10.95
CA ALA A 257 -3.03 -4.86 9.94
C ALA A 257 -2.39 -4.63 8.57
N ALA A 258 -1.23 -3.95 8.52
CA ALA A 258 -0.45 -3.79 7.30
C ALA A 258 0.03 -5.14 6.75
N GLY A 259 0.46 -6.06 7.64
CA GLY A 259 0.80 -7.43 7.29
C GLY A 259 -0.35 -8.15 6.61
N VAL A 260 -1.54 -8.17 7.24
CA VAL A 260 -2.76 -8.73 6.67
C VAL A 260 -3.07 -8.10 5.32
N GLY A 261 -2.97 -6.77 5.20
CA GLY A 261 -3.12 -6.05 3.94
C GLY A 261 -2.12 -6.48 2.86
N VAL A 262 -0.85 -6.68 3.22
CA VAL A 262 0.19 -7.15 2.29
C VAL A 262 -0.11 -8.56 1.78
N PHE A 263 -0.58 -9.46 2.63
CA PHE A 263 -0.89 -10.84 2.22
C PHE A 263 -2.23 -10.96 1.48
N ALA A 264 -3.25 -10.19 1.87
CA ALA A 264 -4.58 -10.18 1.27
C ALA A 264 -4.71 -9.26 0.04
N GLY A 265 -3.77 -8.32 -0.16
CA GLY A 265 -3.88 -7.29 -1.20
C GLY A 265 -3.93 -7.84 -2.62
N ARG A 266 -3.00 -8.72 -3.00
CA ARG A 266 -3.01 -9.36 -4.33
C ARG A 266 -4.30 -10.13 -4.63
N PRO A 267 -4.79 -11.05 -3.77
CA PRO A 267 -6.05 -11.75 -4.04
C PRO A 267 -7.25 -10.79 -4.06
N LEU A 268 -7.27 -9.76 -3.20
CA LEU A 268 -8.32 -8.73 -3.20
C LEU A 268 -8.35 -7.97 -4.53
N VAL A 269 -7.20 -7.49 -5.02
CA VAL A 269 -7.14 -6.78 -6.31
C VAL A 269 -7.53 -7.69 -7.48
N ARG A 270 -7.14 -8.96 -7.48
CA ARG A 270 -7.61 -9.92 -8.50
C ARG A 270 -9.13 -10.06 -8.48
N PHE A 271 -9.72 -10.18 -7.29
CA PHE A 271 -11.17 -10.26 -7.13
C PHE A 271 -11.86 -8.99 -7.66
N VAL A 272 -11.36 -7.81 -7.29
CA VAL A 272 -11.87 -6.52 -7.80
C VAL A 272 -11.76 -6.42 -9.32
N VAL A 273 -10.62 -6.79 -9.89
CA VAL A 273 -10.40 -6.83 -11.36
C VAL A 273 -11.36 -7.79 -12.04
N GLN A 274 -11.63 -8.96 -11.45
CA GLN A 274 -12.60 -9.92 -11.96
C GLN A 274 -14.04 -9.43 -11.87
N MET A 275 -14.37 -8.63 -10.86
CA MET A 275 -15.71 -8.06 -10.69
C MET A 275 -15.94 -6.86 -11.62
N MET A 276 -14.96 -5.97 -11.76
CA MET A 276 -15.12 -4.71 -12.48
C MET A 276 -14.84 -4.79 -13.98
N LEU A 277 -13.94 -5.68 -14.43
CA LEU A 277 -13.53 -5.74 -15.83
C LEU A 277 -14.12 -6.95 -16.57
N PRO A 278 -14.61 -6.79 -17.82
CA PRO A 278 -14.99 -7.90 -18.66
C PRO A 278 -13.77 -8.79 -18.99
N PRO A 279 -13.95 -10.09 -19.26
CA PRO A 279 -12.84 -11.04 -19.46
C PRO A 279 -11.77 -10.59 -20.45
N ARG A 280 -12.15 -9.87 -21.53
CA ARG A 280 -11.23 -9.38 -22.57
C ARG A 280 -10.24 -8.33 -22.06
N LEU A 281 -10.64 -7.51 -21.09
CA LEU A 281 -9.78 -6.45 -20.53
C LEU A 281 -8.88 -6.93 -19.38
N ARG A 282 -9.01 -8.19 -18.96
CA ARG A 282 -8.20 -8.77 -17.87
C ARG A 282 -6.81 -9.21 -18.34
N THR A 283 -6.65 -9.49 -19.64
CA THR A 283 -5.39 -9.93 -20.25
C THR A 283 -4.19 -9.03 -19.92
N PRO A 284 -4.24 -7.69 -20.09
CA PRO A 284 -3.11 -6.82 -19.74
C PRO A 284 -2.76 -6.83 -18.24
N LEU A 285 -3.71 -7.22 -17.38
CA LEU A 285 -3.51 -7.37 -15.94
C LEU A 285 -3.11 -8.80 -15.54
N GLY A 286 -2.83 -9.69 -16.52
CA GLY A 286 -2.41 -11.07 -16.32
C GLY A 286 -1.16 -11.20 -15.42
N VAL A 287 -0.32 -10.16 -15.41
CA VAL A 287 0.84 -10.04 -14.50
C VAL A 287 0.49 -10.24 -13.02
N LEU A 288 -0.72 -9.86 -12.61
CA LEU A 288 -1.19 -10.06 -11.23
C LEU A 288 -1.33 -11.55 -10.87
N TRP A 289 -1.57 -12.43 -11.85
CA TRP A 289 -1.67 -13.88 -11.66
C TRP A 289 -0.32 -14.56 -11.83
N THR A 290 0.36 -14.25 -12.94
CA THR A 290 1.62 -14.93 -13.31
C THR A 290 2.73 -14.68 -12.30
N ARG A 291 2.75 -13.52 -11.63
CA ARG A 291 3.70 -13.23 -10.54
C ARG A 291 3.57 -14.13 -9.31
N ASP A 292 2.39 -14.70 -9.08
CA ASP A 292 2.16 -15.68 -8.00
C ASP A 292 2.16 -17.11 -8.53
N GLY A 293 2.63 -17.35 -9.76
CA GLY A 293 2.62 -18.68 -10.40
C GLY A 293 1.22 -19.18 -10.76
N LEU A 294 0.22 -18.30 -10.76
CA LEU A 294 -1.16 -18.63 -11.14
C LEU A 294 -1.34 -18.48 -12.65
N LYS A 295 -2.24 -19.29 -13.22
CA LYS A 295 -2.62 -19.17 -14.62
C LYS A 295 -3.32 -17.83 -14.86
N PRO A 296 -3.00 -17.10 -15.94
CA PRO A 296 -3.69 -15.87 -16.28
C PRO A 296 -5.18 -16.14 -16.55
N PRO A 297 -6.06 -15.14 -16.34
CA PRO A 297 -7.49 -15.30 -16.61
C PRO A 297 -7.71 -15.60 -18.11
N LYS A 298 -8.45 -16.68 -18.40
CA LYS A 298 -8.81 -17.02 -19.79
C LYS A 298 -9.82 -16.00 -20.32
N ALA A 299 -9.61 -15.53 -21.55
CA ALA A 299 -10.69 -14.91 -22.31
C ALA A 299 -11.77 -15.98 -22.50
N ARG A 300 -13.04 -15.67 -22.23
CA ARG A 300 -14.14 -16.56 -22.66
C ARG A 300 -14.12 -16.54 -24.19
N SER A 301 -13.83 -17.69 -24.80
CA SER A 301 -14.16 -17.98 -26.19
C SER A 301 -15.67 -17.81 -26.32
N VAL A 302 -16.09 -16.90 -27.18
CA VAL A 302 -17.50 -16.74 -27.56
C VAL A 302 -17.79 -17.72 -28.69
#